data_AF-B9SFR8-F1
#
_entry.id   AF-B9SFR8-F1
#
_cell.length_a   1.000
_cell.length_b   1.000
_cell.length_c   1.000
_cell.angle_alpha   90.00
_cell.angle_beta   90.00
_cell.angle_gamma   90.00
#
_symmetry.space_group_name_H-M   'P 1'
#
loop_
_entity.id
_entity.type
_entity.pdbx_description
1 polymer ?
#
loop_
_entity_poly.entity_id
_entity_poly.type
_entity_poly.pdbx_seq_one_letter_code
_entity_poly.pdbx_strand_id
1 'polypeptide(L)'
;MGTKSSALWISFVLLLPVVFSLHNDALVRVGLKKKKFDQVNIPAGTVDFKEGEAMRAATKKYNLVENSDDVDIVELKNYLDAQYYGEIAIGTPPQTFTVIFDTGSSNLWIPSSKCYFSVACYFHSKYKASESSTYQKNGTSAAIRYGTGSISGFFSQDNVKVGDLVIRNQDFIEATKEPGVTFLAAKFDGILGLGFQEISVGKAIPVWYNMVNEGLVKEQVFSFWLNRNVQAEEGGEIVFGGMDPNHYKGQHTYVPVTQKGYWQFDMGEVLIGNEITGLCADGCKAIADSGTSLLAGPTTVITQINHAIGASGIVSQECKTVVEQYGKFILEMLTAQAQPQKICSQIGFCTFDGTQGVSTNIESVVDKSKETASDGLQQDSACTVCEMIVVWMQNRLRLNETVDQILNYVNKLCDRLPSPNGESAVDCSSLSSMPIVSFTIGGKAFKLTADQVKGC
;
A
#
# COMPACT_ATOMS: atom_id res chain seq x y z
N MET A 1 -85.32 1.19 -49.42
CA MET A 1 -84.27 2.04 -50.03
C MET A 1 -83.96 3.11 -49.00
N GLY A 2 -82.90 3.03 -48.21
CA GLY A 2 -81.50 3.12 -48.61
C GLY A 2 -80.90 4.32 -47.86
N THR A 3 -80.25 4.05 -46.73
CA THR A 3 -78.84 4.40 -46.45
C THR A 3 -78.53 5.90 -46.29
N LYS A 4 -78.14 6.32 -45.07
CA LYS A 4 -76.74 6.48 -44.65
C LYS A 4 -76.67 7.17 -43.28
N SER A 5 -76.14 6.43 -42.30
CA SER A 5 -75.73 6.91 -40.99
C SER A 5 -74.43 7.72 -41.14
N SER A 6 -74.39 8.95 -40.62
CA SER A 6 -73.21 9.80 -40.62
C SER A 6 -72.52 9.69 -39.26
N ALA A 7 -71.50 8.83 -39.19
CA ALA A 7 -70.65 8.69 -38.01
C ALA A 7 -69.57 9.78 -38.01
N LEU A 8 -69.51 10.57 -36.93
CA LEU A 8 -68.40 11.45 -36.62
C LEU A 8 -67.13 10.63 -36.36
N TRP A 9 -66.07 10.88 -37.12
CA TRP A 9 -64.72 10.44 -36.81
C TRP A 9 -64.09 11.43 -35.83
N ILE A 10 -64.13 11.12 -34.53
CA ILE A 10 -63.25 11.72 -33.53
C ILE A 10 -61.96 10.88 -33.53
N SER A 11 -60.88 11.45 -34.06
CA SER A 11 -59.55 10.84 -33.98
C SER A 11 -59.09 10.84 -32.53
N PHE A 12 -59.13 9.67 -31.89
CA PHE A 12 -58.56 9.44 -30.57
C PHE A 12 -57.06 9.17 -30.77
N VAL A 13 -56.24 10.22 -30.70
CA VAL A 13 -54.78 10.08 -30.64
C VAL A 13 -54.47 9.51 -29.25
N LEU A 14 -54.25 8.18 -29.22
CA LEU A 14 -53.65 7.47 -28.09
C LEU A 14 -52.23 8.02 -27.87
N LEU A 15 -52.11 8.97 -26.95
CA LEU A 15 -50.85 9.30 -26.29
C LEU A 15 -50.43 8.09 -25.47
N LEU A 16 -49.72 7.15 -26.10
CA LEU A 16 -48.87 6.20 -25.40
C LEU A 16 -47.84 7.02 -24.61
N PRO A 17 -47.65 6.80 -23.30
CA PRO A 17 -46.51 7.36 -22.62
C PRO A 17 -45.30 6.67 -23.22
N VAL A 18 -44.53 7.40 -24.03
CA VAL A 18 -43.15 7.05 -24.32
C VAL A 18 -42.45 7.09 -22.97
N VAL A 19 -42.33 5.92 -22.35
CA VAL A 19 -41.42 5.71 -21.23
C VAL A 19 -40.04 5.91 -21.84
N PHE A 20 -39.54 7.13 -21.75
CA PHE A 20 -38.10 7.34 -21.83
C PHE A 20 -37.52 6.54 -20.69
N SER A 21 -36.87 5.42 -21.00
CA SER A 21 -35.87 4.83 -20.12
C SER A 21 -34.83 5.93 -19.90
N LEU A 22 -34.94 6.61 -18.76
CA LEU A 22 -33.83 7.39 -18.21
C LEU A 22 -32.65 6.43 -18.21
N HIS A 23 -31.64 6.73 -19.03
CA HIS A 23 -30.34 6.11 -18.86
C HIS A 23 -29.95 6.37 -17.42
N ASN A 24 -29.82 5.31 -16.63
CA ASN A 24 -29.43 5.42 -15.24
C ASN A 24 -27.97 5.89 -15.24
N ASP A 25 -27.77 7.21 -15.12
CA ASP A 25 -26.47 7.88 -15.00
C ASP A 25 -25.81 7.63 -13.63
N ALA A 26 -26.27 6.61 -12.91
CA ALA A 26 -25.89 6.35 -11.54
C ALA A 26 -24.53 5.64 -11.48
N LEU A 27 -23.47 6.44 -11.38
CA LEU A 27 -22.19 5.99 -10.85
C LEU A 27 -22.42 5.27 -9.51
N VAL A 28 -21.79 4.11 -9.31
CA VAL A 28 -21.88 3.37 -8.05
C VAL A 28 -20.91 3.98 -7.07
N ARG A 29 -21.44 4.60 -6.02
CA ARG A 29 -20.68 5.35 -5.03
C ARG A 29 -20.72 4.62 -3.70
N VAL A 30 -19.55 4.47 -3.09
CA VAL A 30 -19.43 3.98 -1.72
C VAL A 30 -18.73 5.05 -0.90
N GLY A 31 -19.46 5.63 0.05
CA GLY A 31 -18.90 6.58 0.99
C GLY A 31 -17.88 5.91 1.91
N LEU A 32 -16.74 6.57 2.08
CA LEU A 32 -15.69 6.13 2.99
C LEU A 32 -15.78 6.93 4.28
N LYS A 33 -15.73 6.22 5.40
CA LYS A 33 -15.62 6.82 6.73
C LYS A 33 -14.14 6.90 7.09
N LYS A 34 -13.74 8.02 7.69
CA LYS A 34 -12.40 8.22 8.26
C LYS A 34 -12.50 8.11 9.77
N LYS A 35 -11.80 7.15 10.39
CA LYS A 35 -11.67 7.13 11.87
C LYS A 35 -10.40 7.85 12.29
N LYS A 36 -10.51 8.62 13.37
CA LYS A 36 -9.34 9.20 14.03
C LYS A 36 -8.47 8.04 14.54
N PHE A 37 -7.17 8.14 14.25
CA PHE A 37 -6.16 7.30 14.86
C PHE A 37 -6.12 7.71 16.33
N ASP A 38 -6.65 6.87 17.21
CA ASP A 38 -6.42 7.06 18.64
C ASP A 38 -5.06 6.44 18.89
N GLN A 39 -4.08 7.24 19.32
CA GLN A 39 -2.85 6.70 19.87
C GLN A 39 -3.26 5.77 21.01
N VAL A 40 -3.20 4.46 20.76
CA VAL A 40 -3.31 3.49 21.83
C VAL A 40 -2.07 3.74 22.68
N ASN A 41 -2.24 4.40 23.83
CA ASN A 41 -1.25 4.44 24.88
C ASN A 41 -1.04 3.01 25.36
N ILE A 42 -0.24 2.23 24.63
CA ILE A 42 0.36 1.01 25.17
C ILE A 42 1.40 1.51 26.15
N PRO A 43 1.25 1.28 27.47
CA PRO A 43 2.25 1.72 28.43
C PRO A 43 3.59 1.08 28.07
N ALA A 44 4.63 1.90 27.91
CA ALA A 44 5.98 1.50 27.55
C ALA A 44 6.72 0.67 28.62
N GLY A 45 6.00 -0.14 29.41
CA GLY A 45 6.53 -0.80 30.59
C GLY A 45 6.10 -2.25 30.79
N THR A 46 5.54 -2.94 29.78
CA THR A 46 5.15 -4.36 29.96
C THR A 46 5.28 -5.21 28.69
N VAL A 47 6.23 -4.89 27.81
CA VAL A 47 6.70 -5.84 26.79
C VAL A 47 7.99 -6.43 27.31
N ASP A 48 7.86 -7.55 28.05
CA ASP A 48 9.01 -8.32 28.51
C ASP A 48 9.78 -8.83 27.28
N PHE A 49 11.08 -8.56 27.21
CA PHE A 49 12.01 -8.82 26.10
C PHE A 49 12.19 -10.33 25.76
N LYS A 50 11.30 -11.20 26.23
CA LYS A 50 11.37 -12.67 26.11
C LYS A 50 10.63 -13.23 24.89
N GLU A 51 9.72 -12.48 24.26
CA GLU A 51 9.00 -12.98 23.08
C GLU A 51 9.87 -13.07 21.82
N GLY A 52 10.90 -12.23 21.69
CA GLY A 52 11.86 -12.31 20.58
C GLY A 52 12.72 -13.59 20.61
N GLU A 53 13.06 -14.08 21.81
CA GLU A 53 13.77 -15.35 21.98
C GLU A 53 12.83 -16.56 21.89
N ALA A 54 11.60 -16.46 22.39
CA ALA A 54 10.58 -17.50 22.22
C ALA A 54 10.22 -17.72 20.74
N MET A 55 10.19 -16.65 19.94
CA MET A 55 9.96 -16.71 18.50
C MET A 55 11.12 -17.40 17.77
N ARG A 56 12.38 -17.16 18.17
CA ARG A 56 13.56 -17.88 17.63
C ARG A 56 13.58 -19.36 18.05
N ALA A 57 13.15 -19.68 19.26
CA ALA A 57 13.07 -21.06 19.75
C ALA A 57 11.93 -21.87 19.10
N ALA A 58 10.80 -21.22 18.81
CA ALA A 58 9.68 -21.84 18.10
C ALA A 58 10.02 -22.20 16.65
N THR A 59 10.81 -21.37 15.95
CA THR A 59 11.29 -21.64 14.58
C THR A 59 12.13 -22.92 14.50
N LYS A 60 12.88 -23.26 15.55
CA LYS A 60 13.70 -24.48 15.58
C LYS A 60 12.90 -25.76 15.80
N LYS A 61 11.69 -25.66 16.36
CA LYS A 61 10.86 -26.82 16.74
C LYS A 61 9.81 -27.21 15.69
N TYR A 62 9.49 -26.30 14.76
CA TYR A 62 8.51 -26.54 13.68
C TYR A 62 9.12 -26.95 12.32
N ASN A 63 10.45 -27.09 12.21
CA ASN A 63 11.13 -27.64 11.03
C ASN A 63 11.02 -29.18 10.90
N LEU A 64 9.94 -29.78 11.42
CA LEU A 64 9.64 -31.21 11.29
C LEU A 64 8.18 -31.41 10.87
N VAL A 65 7.73 -30.71 9.84
CA VAL A 65 6.64 -31.19 8.98
C VAL A 65 6.98 -30.76 7.55
N GLU A 66 7.51 -31.68 6.77
CA GLU A 66 7.71 -31.52 5.33
C GLU A 66 6.36 -31.43 4.59
N ASN A 67 6.37 -30.67 3.49
CA ASN A 67 5.39 -30.52 2.41
C ASN A 67 4.12 -29.69 2.68
N SER A 68 4.22 -28.40 2.40
CA SER A 68 3.26 -27.72 1.52
C SER A 68 3.94 -26.53 0.83
N ASP A 69 4.22 -26.66 -0.46
CA ASP A 69 4.48 -25.53 -1.34
C ASP A 69 3.23 -24.61 -1.41
N ASP A 70 3.45 -23.31 -1.67
CA ASP A 70 2.50 -22.18 -1.69
C ASP A 70 2.11 -21.55 -0.34
N VAL A 71 3.06 -20.79 0.24
CA VAL A 71 2.71 -19.63 1.07
C VAL A 71 2.98 -18.38 0.24
N ASP A 72 1.94 -17.78 -0.33
CA ASP A 72 2.03 -16.51 -1.06
C ASP A 72 2.27 -15.37 -0.05
N ILE A 73 3.40 -14.68 -0.20
CA ILE A 73 3.92 -13.68 0.74
C ILE A 73 3.55 -12.27 0.27
N VAL A 74 2.79 -11.52 1.10
CA VAL A 74 2.53 -10.07 0.91
C VAL A 74 3.20 -9.30 2.06
N GLU A 75 4.53 -9.27 2.06
CA GLU A 75 5.31 -9.02 3.29
C GLU A 75 5.38 -7.55 3.77
N LEU A 76 4.91 -6.55 3.01
CA LEU A 76 5.05 -5.12 3.37
C LEU A 76 3.71 -4.39 3.43
N LYS A 77 2.89 -4.71 4.43
CA LYS A 77 1.66 -3.95 4.73
C LYS A 77 1.50 -3.66 6.21
N ASN A 78 1.33 -2.38 6.54
CA ASN A 78 0.95 -1.92 7.88
C ASN A 78 -0.45 -1.30 7.86
N TYR A 79 -1.47 -2.07 8.28
CA TYR A 79 -2.84 -1.56 8.36
C TYR A 79 -3.13 -0.79 9.65
N LEU A 80 -2.19 -0.74 10.61
CA LEU A 80 -2.34 0.11 11.80
C LEU A 80 -2.55 1.58 11.40
N ASP A 81 -1.96 1.99 10.28
CA ASP A 81 -2.10 3.35 9.77
C ASP A 81 -3.31 3.55 8.86
N ALA A 82 -4.07 2.50 8.51
CA ALA A 82 -5.17 2.59 7.55
C ALA A 82 -6.31 3.48 8.09
N GLN A 83 -6.65 4.53 7.33
CA GLN A 83 -7.55 5.59 7.80
C GLN A 83 -8.97 5.55 7.23
N TYR A 84 -9.16 4.87 6.10
CA TYR A 84 -10.41 4.91 5.33
C TYR A 84 -10.97 3.51 5.15
N TYR A 85 -12.26 3.38 5.42
CA TYR A 85 -12.99 2.12 5.29
C TYR A 85 -14.40 2.42 4.80
N GLY A 86 -15.01 1.45 4.13
CA GLY A 86 -16.42 1.51 3.75
C GLY A 86 -17.13 0.22 4.15
N GLU A 87 -18.41 0.13 3.80
CA GLU A 87 -19.26 -1.00 4.16
C GLU A 87 -19.52 -1.87 2.94
N ILE A 88 -19.45 -3.18 3.15
CA ILE A 88 -19.90 -4.21 2.22
C ILE A 88 -20.87 -5.14 2.95
N ALA A 89 -21.64 -5.93 2.22
CA ALA A 89 -22.41 -7.01 2.83
C ALA A 89 -22.20 -8.33 2.11
N ILE A 90 -22.20 -9.43 2.85
CA ILE A 90 -21.99 -10.78 2.31
C ILE A 90 -23.17 -11.67 2.69
N GLY A 91 -23.69 -12.44 1.73
CA GLY A 91 -24.74 -13.42 1.95
C GLY A 91 -26.17 -12.92 1.75
N THR A 92 -27.11 -13.86 1.89
CA THR A 92 -28.55 -13.62 1.77
C THR A 92 -29.30 -14.26 2.95
N PRO A 93 -29.89 -13.50 3.89
CA PRO A 93 -29.91 -12.04 3.97
C PRO A 93 -28.50 -11.43 4.15
N PRO A 94 -28.29 -10.16 3.73
CA PRO A 94 -26.97 -9.52 3.78
C PRO A 94 -26.43 -9.36 5.21
N GLN A 95 -25.20 -9.82 5.45
CA GLN A 95 -24.44 -9.59 6.69
C GLN A 95 -23.42 -8.48 6.43
N THR A 96 -23.47 -7.37 7.18
CA THR A 96 -22.66 -6.16 6.91
C THR A 96 -21.29 -6.22 7.57
N PHE A 97 -20.26 -5.76 6.86
CA PHE A 97 -18.87 -5.69 7.33
C PHE A 97 -18.25 -4.37 6.94
N THR A 98 -17.41 -3.86 7.83
CA THR A 98 -16.55 -2.71 7.56
C THR A 98 -15.23 -3.19 6.95
N VAL A 99 -14.85 -2.68 5.79
CA VAL A 99 -13.62 -3.11 5.10
C VAL A 99 -12.76 -1.97 4.60
N ILE A 100 -11.45 -2.23 4.53
CA ILE A 100 -10.53 -1.41 3.74
C ILE A 100 -10.67 -1.82 2.27
N PHE A 101 -10.84 -0.84 1.39
CA PHE A 101 -10.72 -1.03 -0.05
C PHE A 101 -9.26 -0.84 -0.44
N ASP A 102 -8.59 -1.93 -0.79
CA ASP A 102 -7.13 -2.01 -0.81
C ASP A 102 -6.59 -2.35 -2.21
N THR A 103 -6.01 -1.37 -2.90
CA THR A 103 -5.40 -1.58 -4.22
C THR A 103 -4.06 -2.32 -4.17
N GLY A 104 -3.43 -2.49 -3.00
CA GLY A 104 -2.19 -3.26 -2.87
C GLY A 104 -2.41 -4.77 -2.66
N SER A 105 -3.65 -5.25 -2.50
CA SER A 105 -3.97 -6.68 -2.32
C SER A 105 -5.16 -7.10 -3.19
N SER A 106 -5.39 -8.41 -3.34
CA SER A 106 -6.36 -8.92 -4.31
C SER A 106 -7.43 -9.86 -3.74
N ASN A 107 -7.28 -10.26 -2.47
CA ASN A 107 -8.25 -11.13 -1.81
C ASN A 107 -9.29 -10.31 -1.03
N LEU A 108 -10.53 -10.78 -1.02
CA LEU A 108 -11.52 -10.40 -0.01
C LEU A 108 -11.41 -11.38 1.16
N TRP A 109 -11.33 -10.87 2.40
CA TRP A 109 -11.40 -11.69 3.60
C TRP A 109 -12.17 -10.99 4.73
N ILE A 110 -12.88 -11.79 5.52
CA ILE A 110 -13.71 -11.35 6.65
C ILE A 110 -13.59 -12.39 7.79
N PRO A 111 -13.69 -11.97 9.08
CA PRO A 111 -13.71 -12.88 10.22
C PRO A 111 -14.83 -13.93 10.10
N SER A 112 -14.50 -15.20 10.34
CA SER A 112 -15.49 -16.29 10.35
C SER A 112 -16.16 -16.42 11.70
N SER A 113 -17.41 -16.88 11.73
CA SER A 113 -18.07 -17.38 12.95
C SER A 113 -17.31 -18.55 13.59
N LYS A 114 -16.43 -19.22 12.83
CA LYS A 114 -15.53 -20.28 13.29
C LYS A 114 -14.22 -19.76 13.91
N CYS A 115 -14.04 -18.44 14.01
CA CYS A 115 -12.88 -17.84 14.69
C CYS A 115 -13.10 -17.81 16.21
N TYR A 116 -12.61 -18.84 16.91
CA TYR A 116 -12.79 -19.00 18.36
C TYR A 116 -11.60 -18.56 19.20
N PHE A 117 -10.39 -18.56 18.65
CA PHE A 117 -9.16 -18.46 19.43
C PHE A 117 -8.41 -17.14 19.28
N SER A 118 -8.79 -16.30 18.31
CA SER A 118 -8.21 -14.97 18.13
C SER A 118 -9.05 -13.92 18.84
N VAL A 119 -8.43 -13.18 19.76
CA VAL A 119 -9.08 -12.11 20.54
C VAL A 119 -9.68 -11.04 19.61
N ALA A 120 -9.03 -10.75 18.47
CA ALA A 120 -9.53 -9.79 17.47
C ALA A 120 -10.95 -10.14 16.98
N CYS A 121 -11.24 -11.41 16.72
CA CYS A 121 -12.55 -11.88 16.25
C CYS A 121 -13.70 -11.72 17.27
N TYR A 122 -13.40 -11.38 18.53
CA TYR A 122 -14.43 -11.07 19.53
C TYR A 122 -14.90 -9.61 19.46
N PHE A 123 -14.11 -8.73 18.85
CA PHE A 123 -14.41 -7.31 18.71
C PHE A 123 -14.90 -6.92 17.30
N HIS A 124 -14.85 -7.85 16.35
CA HIS A 124 -15.23 -7.64 14.96
C HIS A 124 -16.48 -8.44 14.57
N SER A 125 -17.17 -7.96 13.56
CA SER A 125 -18.30 -8.65 12.94
C SER A 125 -17.82 -9.95 12.31
N LYS A 126 -18.63 -11.01 12.43
CA LYS A 126 -18.28 -12.36 11.92
C LYS A 126 -19.27 -12.85 10.90
N TYR A 127 -18.76 -13.37 9.80
CA TYR A 127 -19.55 -14.03 8.77
C TYR A 127 -20.06 -15.39 9.24
N LYS A 128 -21.37 -15.59 9.08
CA LYS A 128 -22.06 -16.82 9.44
C LYS A 128 -22.63 -17.47 8.19
N ALA A 129 -21.89 -18.46 7.66
CA ALA A 129 -22.31 -19.25 6.51
C ALA A 129 -23.68 -19.91 6.68
N SER A 130 -24.04 -20.34 7.90
CA SER A 130 -25.31 -20.99 8.21
C SER A 130 -26.53 -20.05 8.11
N GLU A 131 -26.31 -18.74 8.14
CA GLU A 131 -27.36 -17.73 8.05
C GLU A 131 -27.51 -17.16 6.63
N SER A 132 -26.73 -17.65 5.65
CA SER A 132 -26.83 -17.24 4.25
C SER A 132 -27.40 -18.36 3.36
N SER A 133 -28.48 -18.06 2.64
CA SER A 133 -29.10 -18.98 1.67
C SER A 133 -28.34 -19.07 0.35
N THR A 134 -27.43 -18.13 0.07
CA THR A 134 -26.63 -18.09 -1.18
C THR A 134 -25.20 -18.59 -0.98
N TYR A 135 -24.85 -18.99 0.24
CA TYR A 135 -23.56 -19.55 0.57
C TYR A 135 -23.31 -20.87 -0.16
N GLN A 136 -22.11 -20.99 -0.73
CA GLN A 136 -21.56 -22.20 -1.31
C GLN A 136 -20.21 -22.53 -0.65
N LYS A 137 -20.08 -23.78 -0.22
CA LYS A 137 -18.86 -24.26 0.43
C LYS A 137 -17.75 -24.47 -0.60
N ASN A 138 -16.61 -23.81 -0.40
CA ASN A 138 -15.35 -24.11 -1.10
C ASN A 138 -14.41 -24.93 -0.19
N GLY A 139 -14.00 -24.35 0.95
CA GLY A 139 -13.24 -25.05 2.01
C GLY A 139 -11.74 -25.17 1.78
N THR A 140 -11.21 -24.68 0.65
CA THR A 140 -9.77 -24.64 0.37
C THR A 140 -9.06 -23.76 1.39
N SER A 141 -7.98 -24.24 2.02
CA SER A 141 -7.26 -23.47 3.04
C SER A 141 -6.53 -22.27 2.43
N ALA A 142 -6.44 -21.18 3.18
CA ALA A 142 -5.73 -19.98 2.78
C ALA A 142 -5.05 -19.31 3.97
N ALA A 143 -3.89 -18.70 3.73
CA ALA A 143 -3.19 -17.88 4.70
C ALA A 143 -2.59 -16.66 4.00
N ILE A 144 -2.66 -15.50 4.66
CA ILE A 144 -2.03 -14.26 4.19
C ILE A 144 -1.17 -13.73 5.32
N ARG A 145 0.09 -13.42 5.01
CA ARG A 145 1.01 -12.73 5.90
C ARG A 145 1.08 -11.27 5.50
N TYR A 146 0.95 -10.38 6.49
CA TYR A 146 1.16 -8.94 6.39
C TYR A 146 2.39 -8.56 7.22
N GLY A 147 2.88 -7.32 7.07
CA GLY A 147 4.08 -6.87 7.77
C GLY A 147 3.94 -6.94 9.29
N THR A 148 2.79 -6.51 9.83
CA THR A 148 2.53 -6.46 11.29
C THR A 148 1.50 -7.49 11.78
N GLY A 149 1.03 -8.39 10.92
CA GLY A 149 0.02 -9.39 11.29
C GLY A 149 -0.15 -10.51 10.27
N SER A 150 -0.99 -11.49 10.55
CA SER A 150 -1.34 -12.51 9.56
C SER A 150 -2.76 -13.00 9.78
N ILE A 151 -3.35 -13.57 8.75
CA ILE A 151 -4.65 -14.25 8.84
C ILE A 151 -4.52 -15.65 8.26
N SER A 152 -5.24 -16.61 8.82
CA SER A 152 -5.42 -17.94 8.22
C SER A 152 -6.85 -18.42 8.37
N GLY A 153 -7.30 -19.18 7.38
CA GLY A 153 -8.69 -19.56 7.21
C GLY A 153 -8.90 -20.46 6.01
N PHE A 154 -10.07 -20.34 5.40
CA PHE A 154 -10.42 -21.10 4.21
C PHE A 154 -11.34 -20.28 3.29
N PHE A 155 -11.36 -20.64 2.01
CA PHE A 155 -12.24 -20.04 1.03
C PHE A 155 -13.69 -20.45 1.22
N SER A 156 -14.57 -19.50 0.99
CA SER A 156 -16.02 -19.66 0.89
C SER A 156 -16.52 -18.83 -0.29
N GLN A 157 -17.69 -19.18 -0.80
CA GLN A 157 -18.30 -18.46 -1.90
C GLN A 157 -19.69 -17.96 -1.49
N ASP A 158 -19.99 -16.70 -1.77
CA ASP A 158 -21.32 -16.12 -1.55
C ASP A 158 -21.51 -14.86 -2.42
N ASN A 159 -22.71 -14.29 -2.40
CA ASN A 159 -22.99 -12.99 -3.00
C ASN A 159 -22.41 -11.88 -2.11
N VAL A 160 -21.71 -10.93 -2.74
CA VAL A 160 -21.14 -9.75 -2.08
C VAL A 160 -21.82 -8.51 -2.62
N LYS A 161 -22.33 -7.68 -1.72
CA LYS A 161 -22.93 -6.38 -2.02
C LYS A 161 -21.94 -5.26 -1.71
N VAL A 162 -21.67 -4.41 -2.70
CA VAL A 162 -20.81 -3.21 -2.59
C VAL A 162 -21.59 -2.01 -3.13
N GLY A 163 -21.93 -1.05 -2.27
CA GLY A 163 -22.94 -0.03 -2.62
C GLY A 163 -24.25 -0.71 -3.01
N ASP A 164 -24.76 -0.42 -4.20
CA ASP A 164 -25.96 -1.08 -4.75
C ASP A 164 -25.66 -2.28 -5.66
N LEU A 165 -24.38 -2.58 -5.92
CA LEU A 165 -23.99 -3.70 -6.76
C LEU A 165 -24.03 -5.01 -5.97
N VAL A 166 -24.60 -6.05 -6.57
CA VAL A 166 -24.58 -7.42 -6.03
C VAL A 166 -23.75 -8.29 -6.96
N ILE A 167 -22.54 -8.62 -6.52
CA ILE A 167 -21.59 -9.50 -7.18
C ILE A 167 -21.91 -10.92 -6.75
N ARG A 168 -22.12 -11.82 -7.72
CA ARG A 168 -22.57 -13.18 -7.42
C ARG A 168 -21.40 -14.14 -7.35
N ASN A 169 -21.53 -15.18 -6.52
CA ASN A 169 -20.56 -16.27 -6.45
C ASN A 169 -19.11 -15.77 -6.23
N GLN A 170 -18.93 -14.75 -5.40
CA GLN A 170 -17.62 -14.20 -5.10
C GLN A 170 -16.90 -15.13 -4.09
N ASP A 171 -15.71 -15.58 -4.46
CA ASP A 171 -14.82 -16.28 -3.53
C ASP A 171 -14.18 -15.29 -2.54
N PHE A 172 -14.19 -15.64 -1.26
CA PHE A 172 -13.54 -14.86 -0.19
C PHE A 172 -13.02 -15.78 0.90
N ILE A 173 -12.10 -15.27 1.72
CA ILE A 173 -11.51 -16.04 2.83
C ILE A 173 -12.29 -15.76 4.11
N GLU A 174 -12.79 -16.83 4.73
CA GLU A 174 -13.28 -16.85 6.10
C GLU A 174 -12.10 -16.98 7.06
N ALA A 175 -11.70 -15.90 7.72
CA ALA A 175 -10.58 -15.91 8.66
C ALA A 175 -10.96 -16.65 9.95
N THR A 176 -10.20 -17.69 10.29
CA THR A 176 -10.38 -18.49 11.53
C THR A 176 -9.36 -18.15 12.60
N LYS A 177 -8.27 -17.50 12.20
CA LYS A 177 -7.21 -16.99 13.07
C LYS A 177 -6.70 -15.67 12.50
N GLU A 178 -6.58 -14.68 13.37
CA GLU A 178 -6.05 -13.34 13.11
C GLU A 178 -5.04 -12.97 14.21
N PRO A 179 -3.87 -13.64 14.27
CA PRO A 179 -2.83 -13.29 15.21
C PRO A 179 -2.23 -11.91 14.89
N GLY A 180 -1.93 -11.14 15.94
CA GLY A 180 -1.22 -9.86 15.86
C GLY A 180 -2.00 -8.70 16.47
N VAL A 181 -1.27 -7.68 16.92
CA VAL A 181 -1.84 -6.46 17.52
C VAL A 181 -2.60 -5.62 16.51
N THR A 182 -2.24 -5.73 15.22
CA THR A 182 -2.87 -4.98 14.12
C THR A 182 -4.37 -5.19 14.06
N PHE A 183 -4.85 -6.43 14.19
CA PHE A 183 -6.27 -6.74 14.14
C PHE A 183 -6.99 -6.55 15.47
N LEU A 184 -6.26 -6.39 16.59
CA LEU A 184 -6.87 -6.02 17.87
C LEU A 184 -7.22 -4.54 17.95
N ALA A 185 -6.33 -3.69 17.42
CA ALA A 185 -6.54 -2.25 17.35
C ALA A 185 -7.31 -1.80 16.10
N ALA A 186 -7.54 -2.73 15.15
CA ALA A 186 -8.27 -2.45 13.93
C ALA A 186 -9.68 -1.93 14.23
N LYS A 187 -10.12 -0.98 13.40
CA LYS A 187 -11.48 -0.43 13.45
C LYS A 187 -12.33 -0.83 12.24
N PHE A 188 -11.84 -1.85 11.51
CA PHE A 188 -12.42 -2.48 10.32
C PHE A 188 -12.48 -3.98 10.57
N ASP A 189 -13.47 -4.66 9.98
CA ASP A 189 -13.65 -6.10 10.13
C ASP A 189 -12.74 -6.90 9.17
N GLY A 190 -12.54 -6.43 7.94
CA GLY A 190 -11.66 -7.11 6.99
C GLY A 190 -11.19 -6.25 5.82
N ILE A 191 -10.78 -6.88 4.73
CA ILE A 191 -10.17 -6.19 3.58
C ILE A 191 -10.81 -6.69 2.30
N LEU A 192 -11.12 -5.75 1.41
CA LEU A 192 -11.53 -5.99 0.03
C LEU A 192 -10.39 -5.56 -0.91
N GLY A 193 -9.66 -6.55 -1.41
CA GLY A 193 -8.59 -6.34 -2.39
C GLY A 193 -9.12 -5.88 -3.76
N LEU A 194 -8.51 -4.82 -4.30
CA LEU A 194 -8.76 -4.23 -5.63
C LEU A 194 -7.55 -4.36 -6.57
N GLY A 195 -6.53 -5.11 -6.16
CA GLY A 195 -5.38 -5.49 -6.97
C GLY A 195 -5.72 -6.51 -8.05
N PHE A 196 -4.70 -6.93 -8.80
CA PHE A 196 -4.87 -7.88 -9.89
C PHE A 196 -4.83 -9.33 -9.39
N GLN A 197 -5.46 -10.25 -10.12
CA GLN A 197 -5.55 -11.67 -9.73
C GLN A 197 -4.19 -12.37 -9.56
N GLU A 198 -3.14 -11.90 -10.23
CA GLU A 198 -1.80 -12.48 -10.23
C GLU A 198 -1.22 -12.63 -8.80
N ILE A 199 -1.53 -11.70 -7.90
CA ILE A 199 -1.10 -11.69 -6.49
C ILE A 199 -2.19 -12.19 -5.52
N SER A 200 -3.29 -12.73 -6.03
CA SER A 200 -4.37 -13.30 -5.22
C SER A 200 -3.96 -14.67 -4.69
N VAL A 201 -4.01 -14.85 -3.36
CA VAL A 201 -3.83 -16.16 -2.73
C VAL A 201 -4.87 -17.13 -3.27
N GLY A 202 -4.45 -18.35 -3.61
CA GLY A 202 -5.32 -19.36 -4.23
C GLY A 202 -5.83 -18.99 -5.62
N LYS A 203 -5.27 -17.94 -6.26
CA LYS A 203 -5.71 -17.39 -7.55
C LYS A 203 -7.20 -17.07 -7.61
N ALA A 204 -7.81 -16.74 -6.46
CA ALA A 204 -9.21 -16.34 -6.38
C ALA A 204 -9.45 -15.09 -7.23
N ILE A 205 -10.59 -15.06 -7.95
CA ILE A 205 -10.96 -13.93 -8.81
C ILE A 205 -11.31 -12.72 -7.93
N PRO A 206 -10.63 -11.56 -8.07
CA PRO A 206 -10.92 -10.38 -7.27
C PRO A 206 -12.34 -9.83 -7.51
N VAL A 207 -12.90 -9.13 -6.52
CA VAL A 207 -14.26 -8.54 -6.59
C VAL A 207 -14.43 -7.66 -7.82
N TRP A 208 -13.43 -6.83 -8.13
CA TRP A 208 -13.45 -5.96 -9.30
C TRP A 208 -13.59 -6.72 -10.62
N TYR A 209 -12.95 -7.88 -10.74
CA TYR A 209 -13.03 -8.69 -11.97
C TYR A 209 -14.44 -9.24 -12.16
N ASN A 210 -15.07 -9.73 -11.09
CA ASN A 210 -16.45 -10.20 -11.16
C ASN A 210 -17.43 -9.04 -11.45
N MET A 211 -17.24 -7.85 -10.87
CA MET A 211 -18.03 -6.66 -11.22
C MET A 211 -17.99 -6.37 -12.73
N VAL A 212 -16.80 -6.40 -13.32
CA VAL A 212 -16.61 -6.15 -14.76
C VAL A 212 -17.21 -7.29 -15.60
N ASN A 213 -16.95 -8.54 -15.24
CA ASN A 213 -17.41 -9.72 -15.98
C ASN A 213 -18.93 -9.89 -15.96
N GLU A 214 -19.58 -9.53 -14.85
CA GLU A 214 -21.04 -9.53 -14.71
C GLU A 214 -21.71 -8.30 -15.37
N GLY A 215 -20.93 -7.35 -15.90
CA GLY A 215 -21.46 -6.15 -16.56
C GLY A 215 -22.11 -5.17 -15.59
N LEU A 216 -21.66 -5.15 -14.32
CA LEU A 216 -22.25 -4.32 -13.26
C LEU A 216 -21.80 -2.86 -13.30
N VAL A 217 -20.78 -2.53 -14.10
CA VAL A 217 -20.19 -1.20 -14.19
C VAL A 217 -20.22 -0.66 -15.62
N LYS A 218 -20.45 0.65 -15.76
CA LYS A 218 -20.54 1.33 -17.06
C LYS A 218 -19.18 1.43 -17.75
N GLU A 219 -18.17 1.85 -17.01
CA GLU A 219 -16.79 1.96 -17.46
C GLU A 219 -15.90 1.00 -16.65
N GLN A 220 -14.86 0.45 -17.27
CA GLN A 220 -13.93 -0.46 -16.59
C GLN A 220 -12.87 0.33 -15.81
N VAL A 221 -13.32 1.27 -14.99
CA VAL A 221 -12.50 2.08 -14.09
C VAL A 221 -13.17 2.19 -12.72
N PHE A 222 -12.34 2.36 -11.70
CA PHE A 222 -12.78 2.85 -10.39
C PHE A 222 -11.88 3.99 -9.95
N SER A 223 -12.36 4.86 -9.08
CA SER A 223 -11.61 6.02 -8.60
C SER A 223 -11.83 6.26 -7.12
N PHE A 224 -10.83 6.88 -6.49
CA PHE A 224 -10.86 7.24 -5.07
C PHE A 224 -10.75 8.75 -4.91
N TRP A 225 -11.57 9.29 -4.03
CA TRP A 225 -11.38 10.57 -3.39
C TRP A 225 -11.25 10.37 -1.89
N LEU A 226 -10.10 10.76 -1.32
CA LEU A 226 -9.81 10.58 0.10
C LEU A 226 -9.73 11.94 0.78
N ASN A 227 -10.70 12.24 1.65
CA ASN A 227 -10.78 13.53 2.30
C ASN A 227 -9.73 13.65 3.41
N ARG A 228 -8.82 14.61 3.24
CA ARG A 228 -7.76 14.87 4.21
C ARG A 228 -8.27 15.61 5.46
N ASN A 229 -9.41 16.31 5.38
CA ASN A 229 -9.99 17.01 6.53
C ASN A 229 -10.55 16.01 7.57
N VAL A 230 -9.90 15.94 8.73
CA VAL A 230 -10.28 15.05 9.84
C VAL A 230 -11.53 15.48 10.60
N GLN A 231 -12.03 16.69 10.37
CA GLN A 231 -13.24 17.22 10.99
C GLN A 231 -14.47 17.13 10.06
N ALA A 232 -14.27 16.73 8.80
CA ALA A 232 -15.39 16.53 7.87
C ALA A 232 -16.13 15.23 8.20
N GLU A 233 -17.46 15.24 8.06
CA GLU A 233 -18.29 14.04 8.22
C GLU A 233 -18.02 13.01 7.13
N GLU A 234 -17.74 13.47 5.90
CA GLU A 234 -17.35 12.63 4.77
C GLU A 234 -15.84 12.36 4.79
N GLY A 235 -15.46 11.10 5.03
CA GLY A 235 -14.07 10.66 4.99
C GLY A 235 -13.52 10.49 3.56
N GLY A 236 -14.37 10.22 2.59
CA GLY A 236 -13.99 10.04 1.20
C GLY A 236 -15.07 9.32 0.40
N GLU A 237 -14.77 8.98 -0.84
CA GLU A 237 -15.64 8.25 -1.75
C GLU A 237 -14.81 7.33 -2.64
N ILE A 238 -15.32 6.12 -2.89
CA ILE A 238 -14.89 5.28 -4.01
C ILE A 238 -16.04 5.18 -5.02
N VAL A 239 -15.72 5.35 -6.30
CA VAL A 239 -16.66 5.23 -7.41
C VAL A 239 -16.27 4.05 -8.26
N PHE A 240 -17.18 3.07 -8.40
CA PHE A 240 -17.04 1.98 -9.36
C PHE A 240 -17.79 2.33 -10.66
N GLY A 241 -17.11 2.19 -11.80
CA GLY A 241 -17.70 2.50 -13.09
C GLY A 241 -17.54 3.94 -13.56
N GLY A 242 -16.66 4.73 -12.94
CA GLY A 242 -16.37 6.11 -13.34
C GLY A 242 -15.63 6.92 -12.28
N MET A 243 -15.81 8.24 -12.33
CA MET A 243 -15.21 9.21 -11.41
C MET A 243 -16.12 10.42 -11.19
N ASP A 244 -16.08 11.03 -10.00
CA ASP A 244 -16.84 12.24 -9.72
C ASP A 244 -16.04 13.51 -10.10
N PRO A 245 -16.51 14.33 -11.07
CA PRO A 245 -15.86 15.59 -11.45
C PRO A 245 -15.77 16.63 -10.33
N ASN A 246 -16.56 16.53 -9.26
CA ASN A 246 -16.50 17.43 -8.11
C ASN A 246 -15.28 17.17 -7.22
N HIS A 247 -14.63 16.02 -7.36
CA HIS A 247 -13.54 15.59 -6.48
C HIS A 247 -12.13 15.77 -7.06
N TYR A 248 -12.01 16.36 -8.25
CA TYR A 248 -10.72 16.70 -8.84
C TYR A 248 -10.75 18.04 -9.59
N LYS A 249 -9.56 18.57 -9.91
CA LYS A 249 -9.41 19.80 -10.70
C LYS A 249 -8.51 19.54 -11.89
N GLY A 250 -8.88 20.07 -13.05
CA GLY A 250 -8.12 19.89 -14.28
C GLY A 250 -8.23 18.46 -14.82
N GLN A 251 -7.22 18.04 -15.57
CA GLN A 251 -7.17 16.73 -16.22
C GLN A 251 -6.27 15.75 -15.46
N HIS A 252 -6.66 14.47 -15.47
CA HIS A 252 -5.84 13.37 -14.97
C HIS A 252 -4.57 13.20 -15.81
N THR A 253 -3.50 12.74 -15.17
CA THR A 253 -2.26 12.33 -15.85
C THR A 253 -2.18 10.82 -15.75
N TYR A 254 -2.32 10.15 -16.90
CA TYR A 254 -2.33 8.70 -16.97
C TYR A 254 -0.93 8.16 -17.26
N VAL A 255 -0.54 7.14 -16.53
CA VAL A 255 0.66 6.34 -16.75
C VAL A 255 0.25 4.87 -16.82
N PRO A 256 0.86 4.07 -17.71
CA PRO A 256 0.48 2.68 -17.87
C PRO A 256 0.95 1.83 -16.68
N VAL A 257 0.24 0.74 -16.43
CA VAL A 257 0.68 -0.27 -15.46
C VAL A 257 1.90 -0.99 -16.02
N THR A 258 3.00 -1.04 -15.27
CA THR A 258 4.27 -1.65 -15.70
C THR A 258 4.36 -3.13 -15.35
N GLN A 259 3.70 -3.55 -14.27
CA GLN A 259 3.74 -4.93 -13.78
C GLN A 259 2.35 -5.35 -13.32
N LYS A 260 1.73 -6.25 -14.07
CA LYS A 260 0.40 -6.78 -13.75
C LYS A 260 0.48 -7.67 -12.52
N GLY A 261 -0.30 -7.33 -11.50
CA GLY A 261 -0.19 -7.85 -10.14
C GLY A 261 -0.50 -6.72 -9.17
N TYR A 262 0.27 -5.64 -9.29
CA TYR A 262 0.09 -4.41 -8.54
C TYR A 262 -0.41 -3.27 -9.44
N TRP A 263 -1.02 -2.25 -8.85
CA TRP A 263 -1.23 -0.96 -9.53
C TRP A 263 0.07 -0.15 -9.57
N GLN A 264 1.09 -0.75 -10.20
CA GLN A 264 2.45 -0.24 -10.29
C GLN A 264 2.67 0.51 -11.61
N PHE A 265 3.35 1.65 -11.53
CA PHE A 265 3.70 2.48 -12.68
C PHE A 265 5.11 3.06 -12.58
N ASP A 266 5.62 3.55 -13.71
CA ASP A 266 6.89 4.27 -13.77
C ASP A 266 6.75 5.68 -13.17
N MET A 267 7.67 5.99 -12.26
CA MET A 267 7.84 7.29 -11.63
C MET A 267 9.24 7.80 -11.95
N GLY A 268 9.37 9.10 -12.17
CA GLY A 268 10.66 9.76 -12.32
C GLY A 268 11.24 10.16 -10.96
N GLU A 269 12.00 11.25 -10.99
CA GLU A 269 12.75 11.76 -9.85
C GLU A 269 11.85 12.25 -8.70
N VAL A 270 12.38 12.11 -7.48
CA VAL A 270 11.86 12.73 -6.26
C VAL A 270 12.66 13.99 -5.97
N LEU A 271 11.97 15.11 -5.77
CA LEU A 271 12.59 16.40 -5.48
C LEU A 271 12.27 16.84 -4.06
N ILE A 272 13.27 17.43 -3.39
CA ILE A 272 13.13 18.11 -2.10
C ILE A 272 13.39 19.59 -2.35
N GLY A 273 12.33 20.40 -2.33
CA GLY A 273 12.35 21.74 -2.87
C GLY A 273 12.63 21.70 -4.37
N ASN A 274 13.79 22.20 -4.78
CA ASN A 274 14.26 22.15 -6.18
C ASN A 274 15.45 21.19 -6.38
N GLU A 275 15.87 20.48 -5.33
CA GLU A 275 16.99 19.54 -5.38
C GLU A 275 16.49 18.13 -5.68
N ILE A 276 17.18 17.43 -6.59
CA ILE A 276 16.90 16.01 -6.88
C ILE A 276 17.48 15.12 -5.78
N THR A 277 16.90 13.93 -5.57
CA THR A 277 17.43 12.97 -4.58
C THR A 277 18.49 12.03 -5.16
N GLY A 278 18.57 11.95 -6.50
CA GLY A 278 19.60 11.27 -7.25
C GLY A 278 19.35 9.78 -7.48
N LEU A 279 18.63 9.10 -6.58
CA LEU A 279 18.35 7.66 -6.70
C LEU A 279 17.31 7.37 -7.79
N CYS A 280 16.28 8.20 -7.92
CA CYS A 280 15.19 7.99 -8.89
C CYS A 280 15.42 8.74 -10.22
N ALA A 281 16.65 9.18 -10.50
CA ALA A 281 16.99 9.93 -11.71
C ALA A 281 16.77 9.10 -12.99
N ASP A 282 17.12 7.81 -12.93
CA ASP A 282 16.96 6.85 -14.04
C ASP A 282 15.58 6.17 -14.04
N GLY A 283 14.67 6.64 -13.18
CA GLY A 283 13.33 6.09 -12.99
C GLY A 283 13.23 5.16 -11.78
N CYS A 284 12.14 5.30 -11.05
CA CYS A 284 11.72 4.44 -9.96
C CYS A 284 10.36 3.82 -10.30
N LYS A 285 10.00 2.74 -9.61
CA LYS A 285 8.64 2.20 -9.65
C LYS A 285 7.84 2.75 -8.47
N ALA A 286 6.55 2.98 -8.67
CA ALA A 286 5.64 3.38 -7.60
C ALA A 286 4.36 2.54 -7.68
N ILE A 287 3.76 2.26 -6.51
CA ILE A 287 2.47 1.58 -6.39
C ILE A 287 1.48 2.57 -5.76
N ALA A 288 0.31 2.70 -6.38
CA ALA A 288 -0.81 3.38 -5.73
C ALA A 288 -1.54 2.39 -4.81
N ASP A 289 -1.26 2.44 -3.52
CA ASP A 289 -1.85 1.57 -2.49
C ASP A 289 -2.80 2.36 -1.56
N SER A 290 -4.11 2.17 -1.71
CA SER A 290 -5.14 2.78 -0.86
C SER A 290 -5.24 2.13 0.52
N GLY A 291 -4.65 0.95 0.72
CA GLY A 291 -4.63 0.21 1.98
C GLY A 291 -3.60 0.73 2.99
N THR A 292 -2.67 1.59 2.58
CA THR A 292 -1.67 2.22 3.44
C THR A 292 -1.85 3.74 3.51
N SER A 293 -1.45 4.36 4.62
CA SER A 293 -1.49 5.83 4.78
C SER A 293 -0.14 6.51 4.63
N LEU A 294 0.96 5.80 4.85
CA LEU A 294 2.32 6.35 4.79
C LEU A 294 2.93 6.16 3.40
N LEU A 295 3.77 7.10 3.00
CA LEU A 295 4.63 6.93 1.83
C LEU A 295 5.84 6.08 2.22
N ALA A 296 5.98 4.92 1.60
CA ALA A 296 7.17 4.08 1.72
C ALA A 296 8.08 4.31 0.51
N GLY A 297 9.39 4.36 0.75
CA GLY A 297 10.38 4.54 -0.31
C GLY A 297 11.78 4.15 0.15
N PRO A 298 12.77 4.19 -0.76
CA PRO A 298 14.13 3.77 -0.46
C PRO A 298 14.75 4.58 0.69
N THR A 299 15.46 3.90 1.60
CA THR A 299 16.14 4.51 2.76
C THR A 299 17.01 5.70 2.35
N THR A 300 17.70 5.62 1.21
CA THR A 300 18.53 6.69 0.63
C THR A 300 17.74 7.99 0.39
N VAL A 301 16.49 7.89 -0.03
CA VAL A 301 15.60 9.03 -0.32
C VAL A 301 14.92 9.50 0.96
N ILE A 302 14.37 8.57 1.75
CA ILE A 302 13.67 8.89 3.01
C ILE A 302 14.62 9.59 4.00
N THR A 303 15.89 9.20 4.07
CA THR A 303 16.89 9.86 4.93
C THR A 303 17.13 11.32 4.53
N GLN A 304 17.18 11.61 3.23
CA GLN A 304 17.30 12.99 2.73
C GLN A 304 16.04 13.80 3.06
N ILE A 305 14.85 13.21 2.90
CA ILE A 305 13.57 13.84 3.29
C ILE A 305 13.56 14.14 4.80
N ASN A 306 13.86 13.15 5.65
CA ASN A 306 13.92 13.30 7.09
C ASN A 306 14.86 14.43 7.52
N HIS A 307 16.04 14.50 6.90
CA HIS A 307 16.98 15.59 7.15
C HIS A 307 16.39 16.95 6.77
N ALA A 308 15.79 17.05 5.58
CA ALA A 308 15.29 18.32 5.03
C ALA A 308 14.05 18.86 5.75
N ILE A 309 13.18 17.98 6.25
CA ILE A 309 11.99 18.36 7.03
C ILE A 309 12.26 18.41 8.54
N GLY A 310 13.48 18.09 8.98
CA GLY A 310 13.86 18.08 10.39
C GLY A 310 13.32 16.90 11.20
N ALA A 311 12.84 15.84 10.55
CA ALA A 311 12.24 14.68 11.19
C ALA A 311 13.24 13.88 12.04
N SER A 312 12.79 13.37 13.19
CA SER A 312 13.59 12.47 14.02
C SER A 312 13.97 11.21 13.25
N GLY A 313 15.23 10.81 13.35
CA GLY A 313 15.73 9.54 12.81
C GLY A 313 16.61 8.82 13.82
N ILE A 314 17.17 7.70 13.39
CA ILE A 314 18.09 6.88 14.17
C ILE A 314 19.51 7.15 13.72
N VAL A 315 20.41 7.29 14.70
CA VAL A 315 21.85 7.41 14.46
C VAL A 315 22.41 6.06 14.05
N SER A 316 22.95 5.96 12.84
CA SER A 316 23.70 4.78 12.39
C SER A 316 25.19 4.97 12.61
N GLN A 317 25.74 4.22 13.58
CA GLN A 317 27.17 4.28 13.87
C GLN A 317 28.02 3.66 12.76
N GLU A 318 27.48 2.67 12.06
CA GLU A 318 28.10 2.10 10.86
C GLU A 318 28.22 3.15 9.75
N CYS A 319 27.14 3.89 9.48
CA CYS A 319 27.14 5.00 8.53
C CYS A 319 28.20 6.05 8.89
N LYS A 320 28.24 6.49 10.15
CA LYS A 320 29.26 7.44 10.61
C LYS A 320 30.69 6.91 10.42
N THR A 321 30.92 5.64 10.75
CA THR A 321 32.23 5.01 10.61
C THR A 321 32.68 4.98 9.15
N VAL A 322 31.78 4.64 8.22
CA VAL A 322 32.09 4.64 6.77
C VAL A 322 32.40 6.06 6.29
N VAL A 323 31.63 7.07 6.71
CA VAL A 323 31.89 8.47 6.34
C VAL A 323 33.25 8.95 6.88
N GLU A 324 33.55 8.66 8.13
CA GLU A 324 34.79 9.08 8.79
C GLU A 324 36.03 8.41 8.17
N GLN A 325 35.96 7.11 7.90
CA GLN A 325 37.11 6.32 7.43
C GLN A 325 37.29 6.35 5.91
N TYR A 326 36.19 6.29 5.15
CA TYR A 326 36.22 6.09 3.69
C TYR A 326 35.63 7.27 2.91
N GLY A 327 34.97 8.23 3.55
CA GLY A 327 34.25 9.29 2.86
C GLY A 327 35.13 10.14 1.92
N LYS A 328 36.36 10.48 2.33
CA LYS A 328 37.30 11.20 1.46
C LYS A 328 37.69 10.39 0.22
N PHE A 329 37.97 9.10 0.43
CA PHE A 329 38.35 8.20 -0.66
C PHE A 329 37.20 8.00 -1.66
N ILE A 330 35.96 7.84 -1.17
CA ILE A 330 34.76 7.77 -2.02
C ILE A 330 34.63 9.05 -2.86
N LEU A 331 34.80 10.23 -2.28
CA LEU A 331 34.74 11.52 -3.00
C LEU A 331 35.86 11.67 -4.04
N GLU A 332 37.07 11.23 -3.72
CA GLU A 332 38.20 11.21 -4.67
C GLU A 332 37.88 10.33 -5.87
N MET A 333 37.34 9.12 -5.65
CA MET A 333 36.92 8.22 -6.72
C MET A 333 35.80 8.83 -7.59
N LEU A 334 34.79 9.44 -6.97
CA LEU A 334 33.71 10.13 -7.68
C LEU A 334 34.23 11.30 -8.53
N THR A 335 35.16 12.08 -7.98
CA THR A 335 35.79 13.22 -8.68
C THR A 335 36.69 12.73 -9.83
N ALA A 336 37.31 11.57 -9.67
CA ALA A 336 38.07 10.87 -10.71
C ALA A 336 37.16 10.19 -11.77
N GLN A 337 35.85 10.44 -11.76
CA GLN A 337 34.87 9.88 -12.69
C GLN A 337 34.78 8.35 -12.65
N ALA A 338 35.05 7.75 -11.48
CA ALA A 338 34.75 6.34 -11.28
C ALA A 338 33.25 6.06 -11.44
N GLN A 339 32.90 4.87 -11.92
CA GLN A 339 31.50 4.45 -12.02
C GLN A 339 30.92 4.29 -10.60
N PRO A 340 29.89 5.06 -10.20
CA PRO A 340 29.37 5.05 -8.83
C PRO A 340 29.00 3.65 -8.34
N GLN A 341 28.44 2.81 -9.21
CA GLN A 341 28.01 1.44 -8.92
C GLN A 341 29.17 0.50 -8.56
N LYS A 342 30.41 0.86 -8.92
CA LYS A 342 31.61 0.05 -8.67
C LYS A 342 32.44 0.54 -7.50
N ILE A 343 32.11 1.69 -6.92
CA ILE A 343 32.94 2.29 -5.86
C ILE A 343 32.96 1.38 -4.62
N CYS A 344 31.79 0.92 -4.17
CA CYS A 344 31.70 0.11 -2.96
C CYS A 344 32.30 -1.28 -3.10
N SER A 345 32.33 -1.85 -4.31
CA SER A 345 33.04 -3.11 -4.57
C SER A 345 34.54 -2.92 -4.67
N GLN A 346 35.01 -1.82 -5.25
CA GLN A 346 36.43 -1.47 -5.31
C GLN A 346 37.02 -1.17 -3.92
N ILE A 347 36.22 -0.62 -3.02
CA ILE A 347 36.60 -0.41 -1.61
C ILE A 347 36.56 -1.73 -0.81
N GLY A 348 35.86 -2.75 -1.32
CA GLY A 348 35.73 -4.07 -0.68
C GLY A 348 34.53 -4.20 0.26
N PHE A 349 33.63 -3.22 0.30
CA PHE A 349 32.38 -3.33 1.06
C PHE A 349 31.38 -4.28 0.38
N CYS A 350 31.29 -4.21 -0.95
CA CYS A 350 30.38 -5.05 -1.74
C CYS A 350 31.15 -6.18 -2.44
N THR A 351 30.54 -7.36 -2.50
CA THR A 351 31.09 -8.52 -3.23
C THR A 351 30.90 -8.42 -4.74
N PHE A 352 29.84 -7.73 -5.19
CA PHE A 352 29.49 -7.57 -6.59
C PHE A 352 29.66 -6.13 -7.07
N ASP A 353 29.95 -5.94 -8.36
CA ASP A 353 30.30 -4.65 -8.97
C ASP A 353 29.09 -3.86 -9.52
N GLY A 354 27.90 -4.11 -8.98
CA GLY A 354 26.66 -3.44 -9.36
C GLY A 354 26.14 -3.79 -10.76
N THR A 355 26.71 -4.78 -11.44
CA THR A 355 26.22 -5.28 -12.75
C THR A 355 25.01 -6.22 -12.64
N GLN A 356 24.81 -6.82 -11.46
CA GLN A 356 23.48 -7.19 -11.00
C GLN A 356 22.97 -6.01 -10.19
N GLY A 357 21.89 -5.40 -10.67
CA GLY A 357 21.38 -4.15 -10.11
C GLY A 357 21.24 -4.25 -8.59
N VAL A 358 21.72 -3.21 -7.91
CA VAL A 358 21.10 -2.72 -6.66
C VAL A 358 19.61 -2.98 -6.83
N SER A 359 18.96 -3.72 -5.93
CA SER A 359 17.58 -4.15 -6.10
C SER A 359 16.66 -2.92 -6.34
N THR A 360 16.51 -2.56 -7.61
CA THR A 360 15.44 -1.72 -8.15
C THR A 360 14.21 -2.57 -8.43
N ASN A 361 14.32 -3.89 -8.19
CA ASN A 361 13.18 -4.64 -7.73
C ASN A 361 12.72 -3.95 -6.45
N ILE A 362 11.47 -3.51 -6.41
CA ILE A 362 10.75 -3.49 -5.13
C ILE A 362 11.12 -4.83 -4.50
N GLU A 363 11.85 -4.84 -3.39
CA GLU A 363 11.88 -6.02 -2.54
C GLU A 363 10.44 -6.21 -2.05
N SER A 364 9.58 -6.80 -2.88
CA SER A 364 8.68 -7.81 -2.35
C SER A 364 9.63 -8.80 -1.72
N VAL A 365 9.40 -9.13 -0.46
CA VAL A 365 10.33 -9.87 0.38
C VAL A 365 10.35 -11.37 -0.03
N VAL A 366 10.49 -11.63 -1.31
CA VAL A 366 10.28 -12.92 -1.97
C VAL A 366 11.61 -13.67 -2.17
N ASP A 367 12.77 -13.00 -2.08
CA ASP A 367 14.08 -13.65 -2.33
C ASP A 367 14.92 -13.95 -1.07
N LYS A 368 14.32 -14.12 0.11
CA LYS A 368 15.05 -14.63 1.30
C LYS A 368 15.16 -16.14 1.40
N SER A 369 14.77 -16.89 0.36
CA SER A 369 14.65 -18.35 0.45
C SER A 369 15.57 -19.14 -0.46
N LYS A 370 16.79 -18.66 -0.74
CA LYS A 370 17.88 -19.50 -1.31
C LYS A 370 19.21 -18.76 -1.32
N GLU A 371 19.86 -18.64 -0.17
CA GLU A 371 21.32 -18.62 -0.15
C GLU A 371 21.86 -19.01 1.24
N THR A 372 22.86 -19.88 1.20
CA THR A 372 23.42 -20.62 2.32
C THR A 372 24.00 -19.73 3.40
N ALA A 373 23.58 -19.96 4.64
CA ALA A 373 24.07 -19.30 5.83
C ALA A 373 25.52 -19.71 6.18
N SER A 374 26.47 -18.80 5.97
CA SER A 374 27.65 -18.59 6.84
C SER A 374 28.41 -17.33 6.39
N ASP A 375 28.75 -16.44 7.33
CA ASP A 375 29.55 -15.19 7.23
C ASP A 375 28.98 -13.94 6.50
N GLY A 376 27.89 -14.01 5.73
CA GLY A 376 27.42 -12.89 4.88
C GLY A 376 26.68 -11.71 5.54
N LEU A 377 26.32 -11.77 6.82
CA LEU A 377 25.39 -10.79 7.43
C LEU A 377 25.98 -9.41 7.75
N GLN A 378 27.31 -9.30 7.88
CA GLN A 378 28.00 -8.03 8.17
C GLN A 378 28.54 -7.32 6.91
N GLN A 379 28.75 -8.07 5.83
CA GLN A 379 29.21 -7.51 4.57
C GLN A 379 28.06 -6.82 3.81
N ASP A 380 26.83 -7.32 4.00
CA ASP A 380 25.62 -6.81 3.36
C ASP A 380 25.16 -5.44 3.92
N SER A 381 25.31 -5.23 5.23
CA SER A 381 24.98 -3.93 5.86
C SER A 381 25.95 -2.82 5.46
N ALA A 382 27.25 -3.12 5.47
CA ALA A 382 28.29 -2.15 5.13
C ALA A 382 28.26 -1.79 3.64
N CYS A 383 27.95 -2.76 2.78
CA CYS A 383 27.70 -2.53 1.36
C CYS A 383 26.53 -1.55 1.16
N THR A 384 25.37 -1.83 1.74
CA THR A 384 24.19 -0.97 1.65
C THR A 384 24.48 0.46 2.12
N VAL A 385 25.18 0.61 3.25
CA VAL A 385 25.60 1.91 3.79
C VAL A 385 26.53 2.65 2.83
N CYS A 386 27.51 1.96 2.26
CA CYS A 386 28.41 2.54 1.28
C CYS A 386 27.65 3.03 0.05
N GLU A 387 26.73 2.24 -0.50
CA GLU A 387 25.96 2.61 -1.69
C GLU A 387 25.10 3.86 -1.43
N MET A 388 24.44 3.94 -0.27
CA MET A 388 23.72 5.15 0.14
C MET A 388 24.63 6.37 0.18
N ILE A 389 25.82 6.23 0.78
CA ILE A 389 26.81 7.31 0.88
C ILE A 389 27.28 7.76 -0.51
N VAL A 390 27.57 6.82 -1.42
CA VAL A 390 27.96 7.14 -2.80
C VAL A 390 26.88 7.97 -3.49
N VAL A 391 25.60 7.58 -3.36
CA VAL A 391 24.48 8.35 -3.95
C VAL A 391 24.38 9.75 -3.35
N TRP A 392 24.45 9.88 -2.02
CA TRP A 392 24.39 11.19 -1.36
C TRP A 392 25.56 12.09 -1.77
N MET A 393 26.78 11.56 -1.79
CA MET A 393 27.98 12.30 -2.21
C MET A 393 27.91 12.72 -3.67
N GLN A 394 27.52 11.81 -4.56
CA GLN A 394 27.35 12.12 -5.98
C GLN A 394 26.31 13.23 -6.19
N ASN A 395 25.24 13.21 -5.42
CA ASN A 395 24.20 14.23 -5.51
C ASN A 395 24.72 15.61 -5.07
N ARG A 396 25.49 15.69 -3.97
CA ARG A 396 26.08 16.96 -3.50
C ARG A 396 27.21 17.48 -4.39
N LEU A 397 27.98 16.61 -5.03
CA LEU A 397 29.00 17.02 -6.01
C LEU A 397 28.42 17.83 -7.17
N ARG A 398 27.15 17.59 -7.55
CA ARG A 398 26.44 18.37 -8.59
C ARG A 398 26.19 19.83 -8.18
N LEU A 399 26.23 20.13 -6.88
CA LEU A 399 26.00 21.46 -6.33
C LEU A 399 27.29 22.27 -6.15
N ASN A 400 28.44 21.77 -6.62
CA ASN A 400 29.77 22.39 -6.46
C ASN A 400 30.15 22.71 -5.00
N GLU A 401 29.68 21.89 -4.05
CA GLU A 401 30.06 21.98 -2.64
C GLU A 401 31.52 21.54 -2.41
N THR A 402 32.15 22.04 -1.35
CA THR A 402 33.50 21.62 -0.96
C THR A 402 33.48 20.22 -0.34
N VAL A 403 34.63 19.51 -0.38
CA VAL A 403 34.77 18.18 0.24
C VAL A 403 34.30 18.17 1.70
N ASP A 404 34.69 19.17 2.49
CA ASP A 404 34.31 19.26 3.90
C ASP A 404 32.80 19.52 4.08
N GLN A 405 32.19 20.31 3.20
CA GLN A 405 30.73 20.53 3.21
C GLN A 405 29.97 19.23 2.92
N ILE A 406 30.42 18.48 1.91
CA ILE A 406 29.78 17.22 1.52
C ILE A 406 29.91 16.18 2.64
N LEU A 407 31.11 15.99 3.20
CA LEU A 407 31.32 15.04 4.29
C LEU A 407 30.48 15.39 5.52
N ASN A 408 30.39 16.67 5.89
CA ASN A 408 29.55 17.12 6.99
C ASN A 408 28.06 16.88 6.72
N TYR A 409 27.60 17.14 5.50
CA TYR A 409 26.21 16.87 5.10
C TYR A 409 25.88 15.38 5.20
N VAL A 410 26.70 14.52 4.59
CA VAL A 410 26.52 13.07 4.62
C VAL A 410 26.58 12.52 6.05
N ASN A 411 27.48 13.04 6.89
CA ASN A 411 27.53 12.67 8.31
C ASN A 411 26.24 13.04 9.06
N LYS A 412 25.61 14.18 8.75
CA LYS A 412 24.30 14.54 9.30
C LYS A 412 23.16 13.65 8.78
N LEU A 413 23.26 13.10 7.58
CA LEU A 413 22.30 12.10 7.10
C LEU A 413 22.39 10.80 7.90
N CYS A 414 23.59 10.42 8.35
CA CYS A 414 23.77 9.27 9.25
C CYS A 414 23.05 9.42 10.61
N ASP A 415 22.63 10.63 10.99
CA ASP A 415 21.81 10.89 12.19
C ASP A 415 20.29 10.79 11.93
N ARG A 416 19.88 10.61 10.67
CA ARG A 416 18.49 10.78 10.20
C ARG A 416 17.94 9.55 9.49
N LEU A 417 18.57 8.38 9.64
CA LEU A 417 18.03 7.15 9.06
C LEU A 417 16.61 6.89 9.58
N PRO A 418 15.71 6.35 8.74
CA PRO A 418 14.35 6.02 9.16
C PRO A 418 14.35 4.99 10.29
N SER A 419 13.43 5.16 11.24
CA SER A 419 13.21 4.19 12.30
C SER A 419 12.64 2.88 11.73
N PRO A 420 13.08 1.70 12.19
CA PRO A 420 12.49 0.43 11.77
C PRO A 420 11.02 0.29 12.21
N ASN A 421 10.57 1.11 13.17
CA ASN A 421 9.16 1.18 13.57
C ASN A 421 8.31 2.08 12.64
N GLY A 422 8.90 2.67 11.59
CA GLY A 422 8.19 3.43 10.56
C GLY A 422 7.74 4.85 10.94
N GLU A 423 7.85 5.24 12.22
CA GLU A 423 7.43 6.56 12.69
C GLU A 423 8.63 7.52 12.82
N SER A 424 8.50 8.69 12.20
CA SER A 424 9.39 9.84 12.37
C SER A 424 8.56 11.06 12.79
N ALA A 425 8.98 11.74 13.85
CA ALA A 425 8.31 12.93 14.38
C ALA A 425 8.95 14.21 13.85
N VAL A 426 8.14 15.22 13.60
CA VAL A 426 8.57 16.57 13.19
C VAL A 426 8.05 17.62 14.18
N ASP A 427 8.73 18.76 14.28
CA ASP A 427 8.23 19.89 15.08
C ASP A 427 7.13 20.63 14.30
N CYS A 428 5.92 20.62 14.83
CA CYS A 428 4.75 21.27 14.22
C CYS A 428 4.89 22.77 14.03
N SER A 429 5.73 23.44 14.82
CA SER A 429 6.00 24.87 14.65
C SER A 429 6.80 25.15 13.36
N SER A 430 7.49 24.14 12.83
CA SER A 430 8.37 24.26 11.66
C SER A 430 7.70 23.95 10.32
N LEU A 431 6.42 23.53 10.30
CA LEU A 431 5.69 23.13 9.07
C LEU A 431 5.78 24.17 7.95
N SER A 432 5.62 25.45 8.30
CA SER A 432 5.67 26.56 7.33
C SER A 432 7.03 26.74 6.63
N SER A 433 8.10 26.21 7.24
CA SER A 433 9.48 26.30 6.73
C SER A 433 9.96 25.04 6.02
N MET A 434 9.17 23.96 6.06
CA MET A 434 9.55 22.70 5.44
C MET A 434 9.54 22.79 3.91
N PRO A 435 10.50 22.15 3.22
CA PRO A 435 10.52 22.12 1.77
C PRO A 435 9.35 21.30 1.22
N ILE A 436 8.91 21.66 0.01
CA ILE A 436 7.93 20.89 -0.75
C ILE A 436 8.63 19.63 -1.29
N VAL A 437 8.06 18.45 -1.04
CA VAL A 437 8.51 17.21 -1.69
C VAL A 437 7.70 17.01 -2.96
N SER A 438 8.35 16.71 -4.08
CA SER A 438 7.68 16.52 -5.36
C SER A 438 8.05 15.20 -6.02
N PHE A 439 7.10 14.57 -6.71
CA PHE A 439 7.30 13.33 -7.45
C PHE A 439 7.00 13.57 -8.92
N THR A 440 7.86 13.08 -9.82
CA THR A 440 7.61 13.19 -11.26
C THR A 440 6.82 11.99 -11.75
N ILE A 441 5.60 12.19 -12.26
CA ILE A 441 4.75 11.10 -12.80
C ILE A 441 4.21 11.55 -14.15
N GLY A 442 4.43 10.75 -15.21
CA GLY A 442 3.97 11.09 -16.57
C GLY A 442 4.49 12.44 -17.08
N GLY A 443 5.72 12.80 -16.70
CA GLY A 443 6.34 14.08 -17.07
C GLY A 443 5.83 15.31 -16.30
N LYS A 444 4.96 15.14 -15.30
CA LYS A 444 4.46 16.23 -14.45
C LYS A 444 4.93 16.07 -13.01
N ALA A 445 5.22 17.19 -12.34
CA ALA A 445 5.58 17.22 -10.94
C ALA A 445 4.33 17.30 -10.04
N PHE A 446 4.16 16.30 -9.18
CA PHE A 446 3.12 16.23 -8.14
C PHE A 446 3.73 16.66 -6.81
N LYS A 447 3.25 17.79 -6.28
CA LYS A 447 3.81 18.45 -5.09
C LYS A 447 3.04 18.02 -3.84
N LEU A 448 3.78 17.70 -2.78
CA LEU A 448 3.28 17.51 -1.42
C LEU A 448 3.82 18.62 -0.51
N THR A 449 2.91 19.39 0.07
CA THR A 449 3.24 20.43 1.05
C THR A 449 3.26 19.83 2.47
N ALA A 450 3.93 20.50 3.41
CA ALA A 450 4.03 20.04 4.79
C ALA A 450 2.65 19.81 5.44
N ASP A 451 1.68 20.69 5.18
CA ASP A 451 0.30 20.56 5.70
C ASP A 451 -0.45 19.32 5.20
N GLN A 452 0.07 18.64 4.16
CA GLN A 452 -0.50 17.41 3.62
C GLN A 452 0.16 16.15 4.20
N VAL A 453 1.29 16.29 4.89
CA VAL A 453 2.02 15.20 5.54
C VAL A 453 1.60 15.15 7.00
N LYS A 454 0.97 14.04 7.40
CA LYS A 454 0.44 13.85 8.75
C LYS A 454 1.60 13.75 9.75
N GLY A 455 1.48 14.44 10.88
CA GLY A 455 2.51 14.52 11.93
C GLY A 455 2.23 15.62 12.96
N CYS A 456 1.28 16.48 12.61
CA CYS A 456 0.61 17.54 13.34
C CYS A 456 -0.85 17.57 12.82
#